data_AF-A0A1Y4V5C9-F1
#
_entry.id   AF-A0A1Y4V5C9-F1
#
_cell.length_a   1.000
_cell.length_b   1.000
_cell.length_c   1.000
_cell.angle_alpha   90.00
_cell.angle_beta   90.00
_cell.angle_gamma   90.00
#
_symmetry.space_group_name_H-M   'P 1'
#
loop_
_entity.id
_entity.type
_entity.pdbx_description
1 polymer ?
#
loop_
_entity_poly.entity_id
_entity_poly.type
_entity_poly.pdbx_seq_one_letter_code
_entity_poly.pdbx_strand_id
1 'polypeptide(L)'
;MDKISIIANNAIRFYEQRDIYNCMNLLGELYNVTARIGSIALIQTEDKFKVGKSFSLFAVMANVSDKDILSIAAENSFYCLYTVCRDKADLRAVAAYYIWAILKYAPETLQDKIEETYIANYSNHVMHNFRPGFGFINPYGNKSTIDSAMQYVAFLKSYYITLFYNPSNQQLLFKEKGIVMDEVLYSIKSEYNMSLIEKQSIGSLFSQQLFDEIEDTLYKDYSSQY
;
A
#
# COMPACT_ATOMS: atom_id res chain seq x y z
N MET A 1 -1.43 2.14 -23.97
CA MET A 1 -0.56 2.42 -22.82
C MET A 1 -0.54 3.90 -22.56
N ASP A 2 -1.18 4.32 -21.47
CA ASP A 2 -1.29 5.70 -21.04
C ASP A 2 0.07 6.29 -20.58
N LYS A 3 0.14 7.62 -20.43
CA LYS A 3 1.37 8.33 -20.08
C LYS A 3 1.96 7.87 -18.73
N ILE A 4 1.12 7.60 -17.73
CA ILE A 4 1.54 7.17 -16.39
C ILE A 4 2.15 5.77 -16.48
N SER A 5 1.50 4.85 -17.20
CA SER A 5 2.03 3.52 -17.49
C SER A 5 3.37 3.57 -18.24
N ILE A 6 3.57 4.51 -19.16
CA ILE A 6 4.86 4.70 -19.87
C ILE A 6 5.97 5.11 -18.89
N ILE A 7 5.72 6.11 -18.05
CA ILE A 7 6.71 6.61 -17.08
C ILE A 7 7.06 5.50 -16.07
N ALA A 8 6.04 4.83 -15.52
CA ALA A 8 6.22 3.73 -14.57
C ALA A 8 7.05 2.57 -15.16
N ASN A 9 6.74 2.14 -16.39
CA ASN A 9 7.49 1.09 -17.05
C ASN A 9 8.96 1.45 -17.27
N ASN A 10 9.24 2.71 -17.64
CA ASN A 10 10.61 3.18 -17.79
C ASN A 10 11.35 3.26 -16.45
N ALA A 11 10.70 3.74 -15.38
CA ALA A 11 11.28 3.78 -14.04
C ALA A 11 11.69 2.39 -13.55
N ILE A 12 10.83 1.39 -13.75
CA ILE A 12 11.10 0.00 -13.41
C ILE A 12 12.27 -0.56 -14.23
N ARG A 13 12.33 -0.25 -15.52
CA ARG A 13 13.45 -0.68 -16.37
C ARG A 13 14.80 -0.18 -15.84
N PHE A 14 14.88 1.08 -15.41
CA PHE A 14 16.10 1.62 -14.81
C PHE A 14 16.42 0.98 -13.46
N TYR A 15 15.41 0.75 -12.61
CA TYR A 15 15.60 0.01 -11.36
C TYR A 15 16.20 -1.37 -11.59
N GLU A 16 15.66 -2.13 -12.54
CA GLU A 16 16.14 -3.47 -12.89
C GLU A 16 17.55 -3.46 -13.50
N GLN A 17 17.97 -2.34 -14.08
CA GLN A 17 19.32 -2.09 -14.58
C GLN A 17 20.28 -1.53 -13.52
N ARG A 18 19.79 -1.31 -12.28
CA ARG A 18 20.52 -0.68 -11.16
C ARG A 18 20.93 0.78 -11.42
N ASP A 19 20.26 1.44 -12.36
CA ASP A 19 20.41 2.87 -12.60
C ASP A 19 19.43 3.65 -11.69
N ILE A 20 19.84 3.79 -10.43
CA ILE A 20 18.99 4.39 -9.39
C ILE A 20 18.72 5.87 -9.67
N TYR A 21 19.68 6.60 -10.26
CA TYR A 21 19.51 8.03 -10.54
C TYR A 21 18.36 8.28 -11.53
N ASN A 22 18.40 7.60 -12.68
CA ASN A 22 17.34 7.75 -13.68
C ASN A 22 16.00 7.14 -13.23
N CYS A 23 16.05 6.08 -12.43
CA CYS A 23 14.87 5.55 -11.77
C CYS A 23 14.19 6.60 -10.88
N MET A 24 14.93 7.22 -9.95
CA MET A 24 14.37 8.20 -9.02
C MET A 24 13.81 9.44 -9.72
N ASN A 25 14.47 9.91 -10.79
CA ASN A 25 13.97 11.03 -11.59
C ASN A 25 12.60 10.71 -12.20
N LEU A 26 12.43 9.52 -12.77
CA LEU A 26 11.15 9.10 -13.35
C LEU A 26 10.08 8.80 -12.30
N LEU A 27 10.46 8.32 -11.11
CA LEU A 27 9.52 8.16 -10.00
C LEU A 27 8.98 9.52 -9.53
N GLY A 28 9.84 10.53 -9.44
CA GLY A 28 9.41 11.91 -9.17
C GLY A 28 8.54 12.48 -10.29
N GLU A 29 8.85 12.21 -11.56
CA GLU A 29 8.01 12.60 -12.69
C GLU A 29 6.63 11.92 -12.63
N LEU A 30 6.59 10.62 -12.31
CA LEU A 30 5.36 9.85 -12.15
C LEU A 30 4.45 10.50 -11.11
N TYR A 31 4.97 10.79 -9.92
CA TYR A 31 4.24 11.48 -8.87
C TYR A 31 3.69 12.83 -9.35
N ASN A 32 4.54 13.67 -9.95
CA ASN A 32 4.13 14.99 -10.43
C ASN A 32 3.04 14.94 -11.51
N VAL A 33 3.12 13.97 -12.42
CA VAL A 33 2.11 13.78 -13.47
C VAL A 33 0.78 13.32 -12.86
N THR A 34 0.82 12.36 -11.95
CA THR A 34 -0.39 11.89 -11.26
C THR A 34 -1.02 13.00 -10.41
N ALA A 35 -0.22 13.77 -9.67
CA ALA A 35 -0.70 14.91 -8.89
C ALA A 35 -1.36 16.01 -9.75
N ARG A 36 -0.84 16.25 -10.96
CA ARG A 36 -1.40 17.26 -11.89
C ARG A 36 -2.70 16.82 -12.55
N ILE A 37 -2.80 15.54 -12.91
CA ILE A 37 -3.97 15.00 -13.61
C ILE A 37 -5.05 14.58 -12.62
N GLY A 38 -4.69 14.35 -11.35
CA GLY A 38 -5.60 13.94 -10.29
C GLY A 38 -5.86 12.44 -10.26
N SER A 39 -6.75 12.02 -9.36
CA SER A 39 -7.10 10.61 -9.10
C SER A 39 -7.63 9.88 -10.34
N ILE A 40 -8.21 10.60 -11.31
CA ILE A 40 -8.69 10.05 -12.59
C ILE A 40 -7.63 9.23 -13.31
N ALA A 41 -6.39 9.70 -13.28
CA ALA A 41 -5.30 9.12 -14.03
C ALA A 41 -4.92 7.74 -13.47
N LEU A 42 -5.02 7.58 -12.14
CA LEU A 42 -4.75 6.33 -11.45
C LEU A 42 -5.90 5.33 -11.63
N ILE A 43 -7.15 5.81 -11.59
CA ILE A 43 -8.35 5.00 -11.81
C ILE A 43 -8.32 4.39 -13.22
N GLN A 44 -8.02 5.20 -14.24
CA GLN A 44 -8.05 4.82 -15.66
C GLN A 44 -6.77 4.13 -16.18
N THR A 45 -5.70 4.08 -15.37
CA THR A 45 -4.42 3.45 -15.76
C THR A 45 -4.61 1.99 -16.20
N GLU A 46 -4.06 1.63 -17.35
CA GLU A 46 -4.13 0.28 -17.92
C GLU A 46 -3.23 -0.71 -17.16
N ASP A 47 -2.02 -0.29 -16.78
CA ASP A 47 -1.00 -1.13 -16.14
C ASP A 47 -0.87 -0.85 -14.64
N LYS A 48 -1.95 -1.13 -13.89
CA LYS A 48 -1.97 -0.95 -12.42
C LYS A 48 -0.81 -1.67 -11.72
N PHE A 49 -0.34 -2.80 -12.24
CA PHE A 49 0.78 -3.51 -11.63
C PHE A 49 2.08 -2.70 -11.68
N LYS A 50 2.47 -2.22 -12.87
CA LYS A 50 3.72 -1.46 -13.04
C LYS A 50 3.63 -0.08 -12.40
N VAL A 51 2.48 0.57 -12.45
CA VAL A 51 2.25 1.85 -11.76
C VAL A 51 2.32 1.67 -10.24
N GLY A 52 1.62 0.68 -9.69
CA GLY A 52 1.67 0.37 -8.26
C GLY A 52 3.06 0.00 -7.76
N LYS A 53 3.80 -0.82 -8.53
CA LYS A 53 5.21 -1.16 -8.26
C LYS A 53 6.09 0.09 -8.23
N SER A 54 5.93 1.01 -9.19
CA SER A 54 6.73 2.24 -9.26
C SER A 54 6.49 3.13 -8.05
N PHE A 55 5.22 3.31 -7.64
CA PHE A 55 4.90 4.07 -6.45
C PHE A 55 5.40 3.41 -5.15
N SER A 56 5.41 2.07 -5.07
CA SER A 56 6.02 1.34 -3.95
C SER A 56 7.51 1.63 -3.85
N LEU A 57 8.23 1.56 -4.98
CA LEU A 57 9.65 1.92 -5.04
C LEU A 57 9.87 3.38 -4.61
N PHE A 58 8.99 4.30 -5.03
CA PHE A 58 9.10 5.69 -4.64
C PHE A 58 8.90 5.88 -3.14
N ALA A 59 7.85 5.29 -2.56
CA ALA A 59 7.58 5.38 -1.12
C ALA A 59 8.72 4.78 -0.26
N VAL A 60 9.35 3.69 -0.72
CA VAL A 60 10.40 3.00 0.05
C VAL A 60 11.79 3.59 -0.16
N MET A 61 12.12 4.06 -1.37
CA MET A 61 13.49 4.46 -1.74
C MET A 61 13.72 5.96 -1.72
N ALA A 62 12.66 6.77 -1.82
CA ALA A 62 12.82 8.21 -1.91
C ALA A 62 13.18 8.80 -0.55
N ASN A 63 14.29 9.55 -0.51
CA ASN A 63 14.67 10.34 0.66
C ASN A 63 14.16 11.77 0.48
N VAL A 64 12.83 11.94 0.62
CA VAL A 64 12.14 13.22 0.48
C VAL A 64 11.79 13.73 1.86
N SER A 65 12.08 15.01 2.13
CA SER A 65 11.78 15.62 3.44
C SER A 65 10.28 15.78 3.70
N ASP A 66 9.49 15.86 2.63
CA ASP A 66 8.04 16.00 2.66
C ASP A 66 7.38 14.62 2.76
N LYS A 67 6.76 14.36 3.90
CA LYS A 67 6.11 13.07 4.22
C LYS A 67 4.79 12.89 3.49
N ASP A 68 4.11 13.97 3.11
CA ASP A 68 2.81 13.92 2.45
C ASP A 68 2.96 13.33 1.05
N ILE A 69 4.06 13.67 0.36
CA ILE A 69 4.42 13.10 -0.95
C ILE A 69 4.57 11.58 -0.86
N LEU A 70 5.26 11.09 0.18
CA LEU A 70 5.48 9.66 0.38
C LEU A 70 4.19 8.95 0.80
N SER A 71 3.32 9.61 1.55
CA SER A 71 1.99 9.09 1.90
C SER A 71 1.15 8.84 0.65
N ILE A 72 1.00 9.87 -0.19
CA ILE A 72 0.25 9.77 -1.45
C ILE A 72 0.83 8.68 -2.35
N ALA A 73 2.16 8.56 -2.42
CA ALA A 73 2.80 7.49 -3.18
C ALA A 73 2.44 6.11 -2.63
N ALA A 74 2.50 5.92 -1.31
CA ALA A 74 2.15 4.65 -0.68
C ALA A 74 0.67 4.28 -0.87
N GLU A 75 -0.25 5.25 -0.75
CA GLU A 75 -1.68 5.07 -0.99
C GLU A 75 -1.97 4.67 -2.44
N ASN A 76 -1.39 5.39 -3.41
CA ASN A 76 -1.52 5.07 -4.82
C ASN A 76 -0.96 3.67 -5.14
N SER A 77 0.17 3.32 -4.51
CA SER A 77 0.75 2.00 -4.61
C SER A 77 -0.20 0.92 -4.07
N PHE A 78 -0.73 1.14 -2.87
CA PHE A 78 -1.63 0.20 -2.21
C PHE A 78 -2.89 -0.04 -3.05
N TYR A 79 -3.56 1.02 -3.51
CA TYR A 79 -4.74 0.93 -4.38
C TYR A 79 -4.47 0.07 -5.63
N CYS A 80 -3.40 0.39 -6.36
CA CYS A 80 -3.06 -0.32 -7.59
C CYS A 80 -2.69 -1.79 -7.34
N LEU A 81 -1.83 -2.05 -6.35
CA LEU A 81 -1.33 -3.40 -6.07
C LEU A 81 -2.39 -4.28 -5.42
N TYR A 82 -3.26 -3.74 -4.57
CA TYR A 82 -4.37 -4.49 -3.98
C TYR A 82 -5.34 -4.96 -5.05
N THR A 83 -5.68 -4.09 -6.01
CA THR A 83 -6.46 -4.45 -7.19
C THR A 83 -5.83 -5.63 -7.95
N VAL A 84 -4.51 -5.62 -8.13
CA VAL A 84 -3.78 -6.72 -8.79
C VAL A 84 -3.82 -8.00 -7.95
N CYS A 85 -3.66 -7.92 -6.63
CA CYS A 85 -3.77 -9.06 -5.73
C CYS A 85 -5.14 -9.76 -5.84
N ARG A 86 -6.22 -8.98 -5.93
CA ARG A 86 -7.59 -9.47 -6.08
C ARG A 86 -7.82 -10.10 -7.45
N ASP A 87 -7.43 -9.39 -8.51
CA ASP A 87 -7.94 -9.65 -9.86
C ASP A 87 -6.97 -10.47 -10.74
N LYS A 88 -5.66 -10.54 -10.41
CA LYS A 88 -4.63 -11.18 -11.25
C LYS A 88 -3.84 -12.24 -10.49
N ALA A 89 -4.30 -13.50 -10.57
CA ALA A 89 -3.69 -14.63 -9.86
C ALA A 89 -2.17 -14.79 -10.12
N ASP A 90 -1.73 -14.64 -11.36
CA ASP A 90 -0.32 -14.84 -11.75
C ASP A 90 0.63 -13.78 -11.18
N LEU A 91 0.13 -12.59 -10.89
CA LEU A 91 0.92 -11.46 -10.37
C LEU A 91 0.70 -11.23 -8.87
N ARG A 92 -0.29 -11.91 -8.27
CA ARG A 92 -0.74 -11.69 -6.89
C ARG A 92 0.41 -11.67 -5.89
N ALA A 93 1.26 -12.69 -5.95
CA ALA A 93 2.31 -12.85 -4.95
C ALA A 93 3.42 -11.80 -5.08
N VAL A 94 3.69 -11.35 -6.31
CA VAL A 94 4.62 -10.25 -6.57
C VAL A 94 4.02 -8.91 -6.15
N ALA A 95 2.73 -8.67 -6.44
CA ALA A 95 2.05 -7.46 -5.99
C ALA A 95 2.00 -7.38 -4.45
N ALA A 96 1.72 -8.50 -3.78
CA ALA A 96 1.76 -8.62 -2.33
C ALA A 96 3.14 -8.31 -1.75
N TYR A 97 4.23 -8.64 -2.45
CA TYR A 97 5.58 -8.31 -2.00
C TYR A 97 5.79 -6.79 -1.91
N TYR A 98 5.35 -6.03 -2.92
CA TYR A 98 5.53 -4.57 -2.92
C TYR A 98 4.66 -3.88 -1.85
N ILE A 99 3.47 -4.41 -1.54
CA ILE A 99 2.67 -3.92 -0.42
C ILE A 99 3.38 -4.23 0.91
N TRP A 100 3.84 -5.48 1.08
CA TRP A 100 4.58 -5.89 2.27
C TRP A 100 5.87 -5.07 2.48
N ALA A 101 6.56 -4.71 1.40
CA ALA A 101 7.76 -3.88 1.44
C ALA A 101 7.46 -2.49 2.02
N ILE A 102 6.36 -1.84 1.61
CA ILE A 102 5.93 -0.57 2.22
C ILE A 102 5.69 -0.77 3.73
N LEU A 103 4.91 -1.79 4.11
CA LEU A 103 4.59 -2.07 5.52
C LEU A 103 5.81 -2.44 6.38
N LYS A 104 6.90 -2.90 5.76
CA LYS A 104 8.14 -3.26 6.47
C LYS A 104 9.10 -2.08 6.58
N TYR A 105 9.33 -1.36 5.49
CA TYR A 105 10.41 -0.37 5.41
C TYR A 105 9.94 1.07 5.56
N ALA A 106 8.66 1.35 5.29
CA ALA A 106 8.07 2.68 5.37
C ALA A 106 6.61 2.63 5.90
N PRO A 107 6.30 1.92 7.00
CA PRO A 107 4.92 1.80 7.48
C PRO A 107 4.26 3.15 7.82
N GLU A 108 5.05 4.15 8.21
CA GLU A 108 4.59 5.50 8.51
C GLU A 108 3.94 6.21 7.32
N THR A 109 4.26 5.82 6.09
CA THR A 109 3.65 6.43 4.89
C THR A 109 2.22 5.96 4.66
N LEU A 110 1.73 4.96 5.38
CA LEU A 110 0.31 4.56 5.36
C LEU A 110 -0.40 4.88 6.67
N GLN A 111 0.29 5.51 7.62
CA GLN A 111 -0.21 5.71 8.98
C GLN A 111 -1.54 6.46 8.99
N ASP A 112 -1.65 7.59 8.28
CA ASP A 112 -2.84 8.41 8.28
C ASP A 112 -4.07 7.63 7.78
N LYS A 113 -3.93 6.86 6.70
CA LYS A 113 -5.03 6.03 6.18
C LYS A 113 -5.35 4.82 7.05
N ILE A 114 -4.35 4.24 7.71
CA ILE A 114 -4.56 3.17 8.70
C ILE A 114 -5.33 3.72 9.91
N GLU A 115 -5.00 4.91 10.38
CA GLU A 115 -5.70 5.61 11.46
C GLU A 115 -7.15 5.94 11.07
N GLU A 116 -7.37 6.51 9.88
CA GLU A 116 -8.71 6.80 9.38
C GLU A 116 -9.58 5.55 9.28
N THR A 117 -9.03 4.48 8.69
CA THR A 117 -9.71 3.17 8.59
C THR A 117 -10.05 2.62 9.97
N TYR A 118 -9.11 2.69 10.92
CA TYR A 118 -9.31 2.24 12.30
C TYR A 118 -10.41 3.04 13.01
N ILE A 119 -10.38 4.38 12.90
CA ILE A 119 -11.36 5.28 13.52
C ILE A 119 -12.76 5.03 12.92
N ALA A 120 -12.86 4.91 11.59
CA ALA A 120 -14.11 4.60 10.91
C ALA A 120 -14.71 3.28 11.42
N ASN A 121 -13.90 2.22 11.52
CA ASN A 121 -14.33 0.94 12.08
C ASN A 121 -14.79 1.04 13.54
N TYR A 122 -14.06 1.77 14.38
CA TYR A 122 -14.39 1.92 15.79
C TYR A 122 -15.70 2.72 16.00
N SER A 123 -15.89 3.79 15.22
CA SER A 123 -17.15 4.56 15.21
C SER A 123 -18.35 3.70 14.80
N ASN A 124 -18.16 2.78 13.86
CA ASN A 124 -19.24 1.93 13.37
C ASN A 124 -19.66 0.81 14.35
N HIS A 125 -18.82 0.42 15.32
CA HIS A 125 -19.08 -0.76 16.17
C HIS A 125 -19.33 -0.43 17.65
N VAL A 126 -18.95 0.76 18.12
CA VAL A 126 -19.11 1.13 19.55
C VAL A 126 -19.92 2.42 19.74
N MET A 127 -19.90 3.35 18.78
CA MET A 127 -20.57 4.66 18.89
C MET A 127 -21.03 5.13 17.50
N HIS A 128 -22.19 4.65 17.02
CA HIS A 128 -22.76 4.97 15.69
C HIS A 128 -22.86 6.48 15.34
N ASN A 129 -22.63 7.39 16.29
CA ASN A 129 -22.65 8.85 16.11
C ASN A 129 -21.30 9.53 16.35
N PHE A 130 -20.17 8.81 16.35
CA PHE A 130 -18.85 9.44 16.47
C PHE A 130 -18.46 10.12 15.16
N ARG A 131 -18.97 11.35 14.95
CA ARG A 131 -18.44 12.27 13.94
C ARG A 131 -17.32 13.10 14.59
N PRO A 132 -16.09 13.11 14.06
CA PRO A 132 -15.05 14.02 14.54
C PRO A 132 -15.56 15.46 14.35
N GLY A 133 -15.86 16.16 15.44
CA GLY A 133 -16.33 17.56 15.36
C GLY A 133 -17.21 18.07 16.50
N PHE A 134 -17.80 17.23 17.35
CA PHE A 134 -18.63 17.70 18.48
C PHE A 134 -18.09 17.23 19.83
N GLY A 135 -17.28 18.07 20.48
CA GLY A 135 -17.03 18.04 21.94
C GLY A 135 -16.19 16.89 22.52
N PHE A 136 -15.84 15.87 21.75
CA PHE A 136 -14.95 14.78 22.17
C PHE A 136 -13.53 15.00 21.62
N ILE A 137 -12.53 14.58 22.38
CA ILE A 137 -11.10 14.65 22.04
C ILE A 137 -10.93 14.21 20.58
N ASN A 138 -10.34 15.08 19.76
CA ASN A 138 -10.01 14.76 18.39
C ASN A 138 -9.17 13.45 18.38
N PRO A 139 -9.67 12.33 17.84
CA PRO A 139 -8.92 11.07 17.86
C PRO A 139 -7.66 11.17 16.99
N TYR A 140 -7.67 12.06 15.99
CA TYR A 140 -6.53 12.38 15.16
C TYR A 140 -5.46 13.07 16.02
N GLY A 141 -4.26 12.48 16.05
CA GLY A 141 -3.15 12.97 16.87
C GLY A 141 -3.13 12.46 18.32
N ASN A 142 -4.11 11.64 18.75
CA ASN A 142 -4.03 10.98 20.04
C ASN A 142 -3.08 9.77 19.96
N LYS A 143 -1.95 9.84 20.68
CA LYS A 143 -0.94 8.78 20.71
C LYS A 143 -1.52 7.38 20.97
N SER A 144 -2.52 7.22 21.83
CA SER A 144 -3.11 5.89 22.07
C SER A 144 -3.86 5.35 20.86
N THR A 145 -4.52 6.23 20.09
CA THR A 145 -5.20 5.88 18.84
C THR A 145 -4.19 5.47 17.79
N ILE A 146 -3.11 6.25 17.63
CA ILE A 146 -2.00 5.97 16.71
C ILE A 146 -1.37 4.61 17.05
N ASP A 147 -1.00 4.40 18.33
CA ASP A 147 -0.38 3.17 18.80
C ASP A 147 -1.31 1.95 18.60
N SER A 148 -2.63 2.13 18.71
CA SER A 148 -3.60 1.06 18.47
C SER A 148 -3.80 0.77 16.99
N ALA A 149 -3.92 1.80 16.15
CA ALA A 149 -4.06 1.67 14.70
C ALA A 149 -2.81 1.00 14.09
N MET A 150 -1.62 1.38 14.54
CA MET A 150 -0.36 0.83 14.04
C MET A 150 -0.12 -0.64 14.43
N GLN A 151 -0.84 -1.20 15.41
CA GLN A 151 -0.82 -2.65 15.65
C GLN A 151 -1.37 -3.44 14.45
N TYR A 152 -2.24 -2.84 13.63
CA TYR A 152 -2.77 -3.48 12.43
C TYR A 152 -1.73 -3.72 11.35
N VAL A 153 -0.63 -2.98 11.35
CA VAL A 153 0.50 -3.22 10.44
C VAL A 153 1.02 -4.65 10.56
N ALA A 154 1.06 -5.22 11.78
CA ALA A 154 1.48 -6.61 11.98
C ALA A 154 0.48 -7.62 11.39
N PHE A 155 -0.83 -7.36 11.47
CA PHE A 155 -1.86 -8.21 10.86
C PHE A 155 -1.82 -8.12 9.33
N LEU A 156 -1.69 -6.91 8.78
CA LEU A 156 -1.52 -6.67 7.35
C LEU A 156 -0.30 -7.42 6.80
N LYS A 157 0.87 -7.27 7.44
CA LYS A 157 2.08 -8.01 7.06
C LYS A 157 1.84 -9.51 7.07
N SER A 158 1.21 -10.03 8.13
CA SER A 158 0.89 -11.45 8.26
C SER A 158 -0.01 -11.95 7.12
N TYR A 159 -1.01 -11.16 6.71
CA TYR A 159 -1.88 -11.50 5.59
C TYR A 159 -1.13 -11.56 4.26
N TYR A 160 -0.36 -10.52 3.88
CA TYR A 160 0.35 -10.51 2.60
C TYR A 160 1.40 -11.62 2.48
N ILE A 161 2.01 -12.02 3.59
CA ILE A 161 2.92 -13.18 3.64
C ILE A 161 2.24 -14.47 3.16
N THR A 162 0.96 -14.66 3.49
CA THR A 162 0.22 -15.86 3.04
C THR A 162 0.08 -15.94 1.53
N LEU A 163 0.04 -14.78 0.86
CA LEU A 163 -0.12 -14.69 -0.58
C LEU A 163 1.16 -15.08 -1.33
N PHE A 164 2.28 -15.31 -0.63
CA PHE A 164 3.51 -15.83 -1.21
C PHE A 164 3.48 -17.36 -1.39
N TYR A 165 2.42 -18.04 -0.95
CA TYR A 165 2.28 -19.48 -1.04
C TYR A 165 1.10 -19.84 -1.95
N ASN A 166 1.22 -20.97 -2.64
CA ASN A 166 0.11 -21.52 -3.44
C ASN A 166 -0.88 -22.30 -2.53
N PRO A 167 -2.03 -22.74 -3.07
CA PRO A 167 -3.01 -23.53 -2.30
C PRO A 167 -2.49 -24.86 -1.73
N SER A 168 -1.36 -25.37 -2.27
CA SER A 168 -0.67 -26.55 -1.76
C SER A 168 0.41 -26.22 -0.71
N ASN A 169 0.41 -24.99 -0.17
CA ASN A 169 1.40 -24.46 0.77
C ASN A 169 2.85 -24.46 0.26
N GLN A 170 3.05 -24.55 -1.06
CA GLN A 170 4.36 -24.41 -1.66
C GLN A 170 4.64 -22.93 -1.87
N GLN A 171 5.82 -22.50 -1.43
CA GLN A 171 6.30 -21.14 -1.64
C GLN A 171 6.40 -20.84 -3.14
N LEU A 172 5.88 -19.68 -3.55
CA LEU A 172 6.02 -19.18 -4.90
C LEU A 172 7.43 -18.59 -5.05
N LEU A 173 8.22 -19.14 -5.97
CA LEU A 173 9.51 -18.55 -6.35
C LEU A 173 9.24 -17.33 -7.23
N PHE A 174 9.55 -16.13 -6.73
CA PHE A 174 9.53 -14.91 -7.54
C PHE A 174 10.74 -14.91 -8.47
N LYS A 175 10.51 -14.71 -9.78
CA LYS A 175 11.58 -14.53 -10.78
C LYS A 175 11.91 -13.06 -11.04
N GLU A 176 11.43 -12.16 -10.20
CA GLU A 176 11.58 -10.72 -10.40
C GLU A 176 12.97 -10.22 -9.97
N LYS A 177 13.63 -9.46 -10.85
CA LYS A 177 14.93 -8.87 -10.55
C LYS A 177 14.81 -7.83 -9.44
N GLY A 178 15.70 -7.89 -8.45
CA GLY A 178 15.76 -6.93 -7.33
C GLY A 178 15.07 -7.40 -6.05
N ILE A 179 14.36 -8.53 -6.06
CA ILE A 179 13.74 -9.11 -4.86
C ILE A 179 14.70 -10.11 -4.21
N VAL A 180 15.07 -9.90 -2.94
CA VAL A 180 15.87 -10.85 -2.15
C VAL A 180 14.94 -11.69 -1.29
N MET A 181 14.49 -12.83 -1.84
CA MET A 181 13.50 -13.72 -1.20
C MET A 181 13.93 -14.21 0.19
N ASP A 182 15.23 -14.41 0.42
CA ASP A 182 15.75 -14.89 1.70
C ASP A 182 15.49 -13.92 2.85
N GLU A 183 15.50 -12.61 2.58
CA GLU A 183 15.19 -11.58 3.57
C GLU A 183 13.71 -11.61 3.95
N VAL A 184 12.85 -11.79 2.95
CA VAL A 184 11.40 -11.95 3.13
C VAL A 184 11.14 -13.16 4.02
N LEU A 185 11.75 -14.30 3.71
CA LEU A 185 11.62 -15.54 4.47
C LEU A 185 12.12 -15.44 5.92
N TYR A 186 13.22 -14.72 6.15
CA TYR A 186 13.73 -14.49 7.49
C TYR A 186 12.76 -13.63 8.32
N SER A 187 12.27 -12.52 7.76
CA SER A 187 11.28 -11.66 8.41
C SER A 187 10.00 -12.42 8.74
N ILE A 188 9.51 -13.24 7.79
CA ILE A 188 8.35 -14.13 7.99
C ILE A 188 8.54 -15.02 9.21
N LYS A 189 9.66 -15.75 9.30
CA LYS A 189 9.94 -16.69 10.40
C LYS A 189 10.05 -15.98 11.76
N SER A 190 10.59 -14.77 11.78
CA SER A 190 10.75 -13.98 13.02
C SER A 190 9.42 -13.42 13.56
N GLU A 191 8.46 -13.10 12.69
CA GLU A 191 7.15 -12.55 13.07
C GLU A 191 6.10 -13.65 13.37
N TYR A 192 6.41 -14.93 13.12
CA TYR A 192 5.48 -16.09 13.07
C TYR A 192 5.17 -16.81 14.40
N ASN A 193 5.14 -16.13 15.55
CA ASN A 193 4.93 -16.78 16.86
C ASN A 193 3.51 -16.59 17.48
N MET A 194 2.42 -16.58 16.70
CA MET A 194 1.04 -16.50 17.24
C MET A 194 0.02 -17.32 16.40
N SER A 195 -1.20 -17.56 16.93
CA SER A 195 -2.24 -18.33 16.23
C SER A 195 -2.51 -17.77 14.83
N LEU A 196 -2.31 -18.63 13.83
CA LEU A 196 -2.09 -18.17 12.46
C LEU A 196 -3.36 -17.68 11.76
N ILE A 197 -4.49 -18.33 12.07
CA ILE A 197 -5.73 -18.17 11.31
C ILE A 197 -6.42 -16.84 11.62
N GLU A 198 -6.60 -16.48 12.89
CA GLU A 198 -7.28 -15.24 13.27
C GLU A 198 -6.52 -13.99 12.77
N LYS A 199 -5.20 -14.00 12.85
CA LYS A 199 -4.37 -12.91 12.33
C LYS A 199 -4.54 -12.69 10.84
N GLN A 200 -4.58 -13.78 10.08
CA GLN A 200 -4.76 -13.74 8.63
C GLN A 200 -6.15 -13.21 8.28
N SER A 201 -7.18 -13.65 9.01
CA SER A 201 -8.55 -13.15 8.84
C SER A 201 -8.66 -11.65 9.15
N ILE A 202 -8.06 -11.19 10.27
CA ILE A 202 -8.04 -9.76 10.63
C ILE A 202 -7.26 -8.95 9.59
N GLY A 203 -6.08 -9.41 9.18
CA GLY A 203 -5.26 -8.74 8.18
C GLY A 203 -5.97 -8.63 6.84
N SER A 204 -6.61 -9.70 6.38
CA SER A 204 -7.40 -9.70 5.14
C SER A 204 -8.57 -8.72 5.20
N LEU A 205 -9.32 -8.72 6.31
CA LEU A 205 -10.46 -7.82 6.49
C LEU A 205 -10.01 -6.36 6.52
N PHE A 206 -8.98 -6.06 7.30
CA PHE A 206 -8.48 -4.70 7.43
C PHE A 206 -7.82 -4.21 6.14
N SER A 207 -7.13 -5.08 5.38
CA SER A 207 -6.64 -4.75 4.04
C SER A 207 -7.74 -4.31 3.08
N GLN A 208 -8.90 -4.99 3.11
CA GLN A 208 -10.04 -4.60 2.29
C GLN A 208 -10.60 -3.25 2.72
N GLN A 209 -10.78 -3.03 4.02
CA GLN A 209 -11.28 -1.76 4.55
C GLN A 209 -10.36 -0.58 4.24
N LEU A 210 -9.04 -0.79 4.37
CA LEU A 210 -8.04 0.20 3.98
C LEU A 210 -8.09 0.50 2.49
N PHE A 211 -8.28 -0.53 1.65
CA PHE A 211 -8.49 -0.34 0.22
C PHE A 211 -9.75 0.49 -0.07
N ASP A 212 -10.86 0.17 0.59
CA ASP A 212 -12.14 0.87 0.40
C ASP A 212 -12.02 2.36 0.79
N GLU A 213 -11.36 2.68 1.90
CA GLU A 213 -11.13 4.08 2.32
C GLU A 213 -10.25 4.87 1.33
N ILE A 214 -9.19 4.24 0.81
CA ILE A 214 -8.33 4.85 -0.22
C ILE A 214 -9.12 5.03 -1.52
N GLU A 215 -9.89 4.02 -1.93
CA GLU A 215 -10.71 4.07 -3.13
C GLU A 215 -11.78 5.17 -3.03
N ASP A 216 -12.45 5.30 -1.89
CA ASP A 216 -13.41 6.38 -1.62
C ASP A 216 -12.74 7.76 -1.66
N THR A 217 -11.53 7.90 -1.13
CA THR A 217 -10.73 9.14 -1.22
C THR A 217 -10.49 9.50 -2.69
N LEU A 218 -10.03 8.55 -3.50
CA LEU A 218 -9.77 8.75 -4.92
C LEU A 218 -11.03 9.14 -5.71
N TYR A 219 -12.19 8.50 -5.42
CA TYR A 219 -13.45 8.83 -6.08
C TYR A 219 -14.05 10.16 -5.65
N LYS A 220 -13.89 10.56 -4.37
CA LYS A 220 -14.29 11.90 -3.91
C LYS A 220 -13.50 12.97 -4.65
N ASP A 221 -12.17 12.82 -4.72
CA ASP A 221 -11.30 13.72 -5.48
C ASP A 221 -11.71 13.78 -6.95
N TYR A 222 -12.04 12.63 -7.56
CA TYR A 222 -12.54 12.57 -8.93
C TYR A 222 -13.85 13.35 -9.10
N SER A 223 -14.83 13.11 -8.23
CA SER A 223 -16.14 13.78 -8.30
C SER A 223 -16.05 15.29 -8.09
N SER A 224 -15.07 15.77 -7.32
CA SER A 224 -14.86 17.21 -7.08
C SER A 224 -14.30 17.96 -8.30
N GLN A 225 -13.80 17.24 -9.30
CA GLN A 225 -13.23 17.78 -10.54
C GLN A 225 -14.27 17.89 -11.67
N TYR A 226 -15.51 17.43 -11.46
CA TYR A 226 -16.61 17.42 -12.43
C TYR A 226 -17.89 18.03 -11.86
#